data_AF-A0A1L7GX39-F1
#
_entry.id   AF-A0A1L7GX39-F1
#
_cell.length_a   1.000
_cell.length_b   1.000
_cell.length_c   1.000
_cell.angle_alpha   90.00
_cell.angle_beta   90.00
_cell.angle_gamma   90.00
#
_symmetry.space_group_name_H-M   'P 1'
#
loop_
_entity.id
_entity.type
_entity.pdbx_description
1 polymer ?
#
loop_
_entity_poly.entity_id
_entity_poly.type
_entity_poly.pdbx_seq_one_letter_code
_entity_poly.pdbx_strand_id
1 'polypeptide(L)'
;MALTIQVVGHKKTGKTLVTAGLIKRLTRAGLSVAAIKHDAHDGNIDQPGTDSDRLYQAGANQVVFQSRQGSFQRSRTPQPLANLVDQFQQTADVVVIEGHKAAHYPKLILLAPGESRSDWAGFNALAFGALAQQAGADLIGAPTITDWLFNYVITHYQKEETQMSDPLTHFNDQNRAKMVDVTAKQVTARTATATGTIRMQPATLDRIHAGTMKKGDVLAVAQVAGIMAAKQTSNLIPMCHLIPLTGIDIHFTDNNQDTITATATVKTKHVTGVEIEALLAVQTTLLTIYDMCKAIDRGMVIDNVHLVEKDGGKSGHFQFGEAPESQA
;
A
#
# COMPACT_ATOMS: atom_id res chain seq x y z
N MET A 1 1.97 6.76 4.78
CA MET A 1 2.84 7.26 5.87
C MET A 1 1.97 7.19 7.12
N ALA A 2 2.49 6.81 8.29
CA ALA A 2 1.62 6.64 9.45
C ALA A 2 0.99 7.97 9.90
N LEU A 3 -0.31 7.96 10.18
CA LEU A 3 -1.05 9.16 10.53
C LEU A 3 -0.63 9.65 11.93
N THR A 4 -0.24 10.91 12.07
CA THR A 4 0.12 11.50 13.37
C THR A 4 -0.96 12.46 13.85
N ILE A 5 -1.43 12.29 15.10
CA ILE A 5 -2.46 13.15 15.70
C ILE A 5 -2.09 13.53 17.13
N GLN A 6 -2.45 14.75 17.55
CA GLN A 6 -2.22 15.23 18.91
C GLN A 6 -3.50 15.40 19.73
N VAL A 7 -3.40 15.11 21.03
CA VAL A 7 -4.37 15.52 22.05
C VAL A 7 -3.68 16.52 22.97
N VAL A 8 -4.14 17.77 22.91
CA VAL A 8 -3.55 18.91 23.62
C VAL A 8 -4.55 19.48 24.62
N GLY A 9 -4.07 20.16 25.65
CA GLY A 9 -4.90 20.77 26.70
C GLY A 9 -4.10 21.03 27.96
N HIS A 10 -4.61 21.88 28.85
CA HIS A 10 -3.98 22.16 30.14
C HIS A 10 -4.05 20.95 31.10
N LYS A 11 -3.45 21.07 32.29
CA LYS A 11 -3.46 19.97 33.26
C LYS A 11 -4.90 19.65 33.68
N LYS A 12 -5.18 18.36 33.93
CA LYS A 12 -6.50 17.85 34.38
C LYS A 12 -7.66 18.04 33.40
N THR A 13 -7.41 18.33 32.13
CA THR A 13 -8.47 18.40 31.09
C THR A 13 -8.93 17.05 30.55
N GLY A 14 -8.33 15.94 31.01
CA GLY A 14 -8.69 14.60 30.54
C GLY A 14 -7.89 14.09 29.34
N LYS A 15 -6.77 14.72 28.96
CA LYS A 15 -5.92 14.28 27.84
C LYS A 15 -5.63 12.78 27.88
N THR A 16 -5.05 12.29 28.97
CA THR A 16 -4.69 10.87 29.09
C THR A 16 -5.89 9.94 29.01
N LEU A 17 -7.06 10.35 29.50
CA LEU A 17 -8.30 9.58 29.38
C LEU A 17 -8.72 9.45 27.91
N VAL A 18 -8.70 10.55 27.16
CA VAL A 18 -9.04 10.58 25.73
C VAL A 18 -7.99 9.83 24.91
N THR A 19 -6.70 10.08 25.14
CA THR A 19 -5.58 9.42 24.45
C THR A 19 -5.63 7.90 24.65
N ALA A 20 -5.80 7.43 25.90
CA ALA A 20 -5.90 5.99 26.19
C ALA A 20 -7.17 5.38 25.57
N GLY A 21 -8.29 6.11 25.59
CA GLY A 21 -9.53 5.71 24.92
C GLY A 21 -9.34 5.52 23.42
N LEU A 22 -8.66 6.47 22.76
CA LEU A 22 -8.35 6.42 21.33
C LEU A 22 -7.44 5.23 21.00
N ILE A 23 -6.32 5.06 21.72
CA ILE A 23 -5.39 3.95 21.52
C ILE A 23 -6.13 2.61 21.62
N LYS A 24 -6.92 2.41 22.69
CA LYS A 24 -7.70 1.18 22.88
C LYS A 24 -8.63 0.88 21.72
N ARG A 25 -9.23 1.90 21.12
CA ARG A 25 -10.18 1.75 20.02
C ARG A 25 -9.46 1.48 18.69
N LEU A 26 -8.34 2.16 18.42
CA LEU A 26 -7.50 1.92 17.25
C LEU A 26 -6.90 0.51 17.25
N THR A 27 -6.35 0.06 18.39
CA THR A 27 -5.82 -1.31 18.52
C THR A 27 -6.90 -2.38 18.33
N ARG A 28 -8.13 -2.14 18.82
CA ARG A 28 -9.27 -3.04 18.56
C ARG A 28 -9.70 -3.08 17.09
N ALA A 29 -9.41 -2.03 16.34
CA ALA A 29 -9.61 -1.97 14.90
C ALA A 29 -8.45 -2.60 14.10
N GLY A 30 -7.45 -3.18 14.77
CA GLY A 30 -6.32 -3.86 14.13
C GLY A 30 -5.12 -2.97 13.82
N LEU A 31 -5.17 -1.67 14.15
CA LEU A 31 -4.08 -0.73 13.88
C LEU A 31 -2.98 -0.82 14.95
N SER A 32 -1.73 -0.80 14.50
CA SER A 32 -0.56 -0.62 15.35
C SER A 32 -0.42 0.86 15.75
N VAL A 33 -0.21 1.13 17.04
CA VAL A 33 -0.24 2.49 17.58
C VAL A 33 1.01 2.77 18.40
N ALA A 34 1.71 3.85 18.06
CA ALA A 34 2.75 4.43 18.89
C ALA A 34 2.20 5.64 19.66
N ALA A 35 2.68 5.86 20.88
CA ALA A 35 2.23 6.97 21.71
C ALA A 35 3.42 7.77 22.26
N ILE A 36 3.36 9.09 22.12
CA ILE A 36 4.34 10.02 22.68
C ILE A 36 3.64 10.85 23.75
N LYS A 37 4.06 10.72 25.01
CA LYS A 37 3.58 11.58 26.10
C LYS A 37 4.62 12.63 26.44
N HIS A 38 4.27 13.90 26.26
CA HIS A 38 5.05 15.01 26.78
C HIS A 38 4.71 15.26 28.25
N ASP A 39 5.73 15.27 29.11
CA ASP A 39 5.63 15.84 30.45
C ASP A 39 6.54 17.06 30.54
N ALA A 40 6.09 18.10 31.25
CA ALA A 40 6.87 19.32 31.45
C ALA A 40 7.78 19.23 32.68
N HIS A 41 7.82 18.06 33.32
CA HIS A 41 8.59 17.76 34.53
C HIS A 41 9.70 16.76 34.23
N ASP A 42 10.77 16.79 35.03
CA ASP A 42 11.84 15.80 34.98
C ASP A 42 11.28 14.42 35.37
N GLY A 43 10.97 13.60 34.37
CA GLY A 43 10.55 12.21 34.55
C GLY A 43 11.77 11.32 34.72
N ASN A 44 11.82 10.56 35.82
CA ASN A 44 12.84 9.53 35.99
C ASN A 44 12.29 8.16 35.58
N ILE A 45 12.80 7.64 34.46
CA ILE A 45 12.43 6.32 33.92
C ILE A 45 13.33 5.21 34.50
N ASP A 46 14.49 5.58 35.06
CA ASP A 46 15.45 4.66 35.67
C ASP A 46 15.46 4.82 37.21
N GLN A 47 15.86 3.78 37.93
CA GLN A 47 16.00 3.85 39.38
C GLN A 47 17.41 4.33 39.76
N PRO A 48 17.56 5.31 40.66
CA PRO A 48 18.89 5.75 41.11
C PRO A 48 19.73 4.58 41.65
N GLY A 49 21.00 4.51 41.23
CA GLY A 49 21.96 3.52 41.72
C GLY A 49 21.97 2.17 41.00
N THR A 50 21.08 1.94 40.02
CA THR A 50 21.15 0.79 39.09
C THR A 50 22.39 0.85 38.20
N ASP A 51 22.74 -0.25 37.55
CA ASP A 51 23.88 -0.27 36.63
C ASP A 51 23.70 0.69 35.45
N SER A 52 22.49 0.82 34.90
CA SER A 52 22.18 1.80 33.86
C SER A 52 22.29 3.25 34.35
N ASP A 53 21.87 3.55 35.59
CA ASP A 53 22.06 4.87 36.18
C ASP A 53 23.56 5.15 36.39
N ARG A 54 24.34 4.18 36.85
CA ARG A 54 25.81 4.32 36.99
C ARG A 54 26.49 4.60 35.65
N LEU A 55 26.11 3.90 34.57
CA LEU A 55 26.61 4.17 33.22
C LEU A 55 26.28 5.61 32.78
N TYR A 56 25.07 6.08 33.08
CA TYR A 56 24.67 7.45 32.78
C TYR A 56 25.47 8.48 33.59
N GLN A 57 25.61 8.28 34.91
CA GLN A 57 26.41 9.15 35.79
C GLN A 57 27.90 9.16 35.41
N ALA A 58 28.41 8.06 34.87
CA ALA A 58 29.78 7.95 34.35
C ALA A 58 30.04 8.80 33.08
N GLY A 59 29.01 9.44 32.52
CA GLY A 59 29.14 10.37 31.41
C GLY A 59 28.66 9.86 30.06
N ALA A 60 28.02 8.69 30.00
CA ALA A 60 27.40 8.21 28.77
C ALA A 60 26.37 9.24 28.26
N ASN A 61 26.47 9.58 26.97
CA ASN A 61 25.52 10.51 26.33
C ASN A 61 24.14 9.88 26.16
N GLN A 62 24.12 8.57 25.92
CA GLN A 62 22.92 7.75 25.85
C GLN A 62 23.16 6.42 26.57
N VAL A 63 22.15 5.93 27.28
CA VAL A 63 22.12 4.61 27.89
C VAL A 63 20.83 3.92 27.46
N VAL A 64 20.97 2.71 26.92
CA VAL A 64 19.83 1.85 26.57
C VAL A 64 19.84 0.65 27.50
N PHE A 65 18.80 0.52 28.32
CA PHE A 65 18.52 -0.68 29.09
C PHE A 65 17.66 -1.60 28.22
N GLN A 66 18.07 -2.85 28.01
CA GLN A 66 17.32 -3.83 27.21
C GLN A 66 17.03 -5.08 28.04
N SER A 67 15.79 -5.56 27.97
CA SER A 67 15.33 -6.76 28.63
C SER A 67 14.38 -7.56 27.73
N ARG A 68 13.95 -8.74 28.19
CA ARG A 68 12.89 -9.52 27.52
C ARG A 68 11.53 -8.79 27.46
N GLN A 69 11.32 -7.77 28.28
CA GLN A 69 10.08 -6.97 28.33
C GLN A 69 10.18 -5.69 27.48
N GLY A 70 11.30 -5.45 26.80
CA GLY A 70 11.52 -4.27 25.96
C GLY A 70 12.76 -3.49 26.38
N SER A 71 12.90 -2.29 25.82
CA SER A 71 14.01 -1.40 26.07
C SER A 71 13.57 -0.02 26.56
N PHE A 72 14.43 0.59 27.36
CA PHE A 72 14.29 1.96 27.85
C PHE A 72 15.55 2.73 27.49
N GLN A 73 15.38 3.93 26.94
CA GLN A 73 16.49 4.78 26.53
C GLN A 73 16.49 6.06 27.35
N ARG A 74 17.65 6.40 27.91
CA ARG A 74 17.92 7.68 28.58
C ARG A 74 18.98 8.43 27.78
N SER A 75 18.74 9.70 27.47
CA SER A 75 19.64 10.57 26.72
C SER A 75 19.85 11.88 27.46
N ARG A 76 21.08 12.41 27.43
CA ARG A 76 21.41 13.74 27.98
C ARG A 76 20.82 14.86 27.11
N THR A 77 20.75 14.63 25.80
CA THR A 77 20.13 15.56 24.86
C THR A 77 18.73 15.06 24.52
N PRO A 78 17.68 15.85 24.79
CA PRO A 78 16.32 15.50 24.37
C PRO A 78 16.28 15.31 22.85
N GLN A 79 15.68 14.21 22.39
CA GLN A 79 15.45 14.04 20.97
C GLN A 79 14.35 15.00 20.49
N PRO A 80 14.53 15.64 19.32
CA PRO A 80 13.46 16.41 18.70
C PRO A 80 12.22 15.54 18.47
N LEU A 81 11.03 16.11 18.70
CA LEU A 81 9.77 15.39 18.49
C LEU A 81 9.64 14.84 17.07
N ALA A 82 10.11 15.57 16.05
CA ALA A 82 10.07 15.14 14.66
C ALA A 82 10.79 13.80 14.46
N ASN A 83 11.99 13.64 15.03
CA ASN A 83 12.76 12.41 14.91
C ASN A 83 12.07 11.21 15.58
N LEU A 84 11.43 11.44 16.74
CA LEU A 84 10.65 10.41 17.42
C LEU A 84 9.43 9.98 16.60
N VAL A 85 8.74 10.96 16.00
CA VAL A 85 7.61 10.68 15.10
C VAL A 85 8.09 9.89 13.89
N ASP A 86 9.15 10.33 13.20
CA ASP A 86 9.70 9.63 12.03
C ASP A 86 10.07 8.18 12.33
N GLN A 87 10.66 7.92 13.50
CA GLN A 87 10.98 6.56 13.95
C GLN A 87 9.72 5.71 14.15
N PHE A 88 8.70 6.26 14.81
CA PHE A 88 7.47 5.52 15.06
C PHE A 88 6.61 5.34 13.81
N GLN A 89 6.64 6.27 12.87
CA GLN A 89 5.92 6.14 11.61
C GLN A 89 6.42 4.97 10.74
N GLN A 90 7.61 4.43 11.02
CA GLN A 90 8.14 3.23 10.35
C GLN A 90 7.61 1.91 10.95
N THR A 91 7.03 1.96 12.16
CA THR A 91 6.71 0.76 12.96
C THR A 91 5.28 0.74 13.50
N ALA A 92 4.52 1.82 13.32
CA ALA A 92 3.12 1.95 13.71
C ALA A 92 2.29 2.56 12.59
N ASP A 93 1.00 2.23 12.52
CA ASP A 93 0.01 2.82 11.60
C ASP A 93 -0.39 4.24 12.02
N VAL A 94 -0.42 4.48 13.33
CA VAL A 94 -0.84 5.75 13.93
C VAL A 94 0.12 6.16 15.05
N VAL A 95 0.55 7.42 15.04
CA VAL A 95 1.31 8.04 16.14
C VAL A 95 0.40 9.01 16.90
N VAL A 96 0.14 8.73 18.17
CA VAL A 96 -0.70 9.57 19.05
C VAL A 96 0.20 10.36 19.99
N ILE A 97 0.12 11.69 19.91
CA ILE A 97 0.94 12.59 20.73
C ILE A 97 0.06 13.24 21.81
N GLU A 98 0.35 12.98 23.07
CA GLU A 98 -0.22 13.72 24.19
C GLU A 98 0.68 14.91 24.54
N GLY A 99 0.18 16.14 24.34
CA GLY A 99 0.92 17.37 24.61
C GLY A 99 1.65 17.95 23.39
N HIS A 100 2.84 18.54 23.60
CA HIS A 100 3.58 19.28 22.56
C HIS A 100 2.73 20.31 21.80
N LYS A 101 2.14 21.28 22.53
CA LYS A 101 1.19 22.26 21.95
C LYS A 101 1.74 23.01 20.73
N ALA A 102 3.04 23.31 20.72
CA ALA A 102 3.73 24.05 19.66
C ALA A 102 4.05 23.23 18.40
N ALA A 103 3.89 21.90 18.41
CA ALA A 103 4.15 21.08 17.23
C ALA A 103 3.12 21.36 16.11
N HIS A 104 3.43 21.00 14.87
CA HIS A 104 2.56 21.32 13.72
C HIS A 104 1.60 20.18 13.32
N TYR A 105 1.53 19.10 14.11
CA TYR A 105 0.66 17.97 13.78
C TYR A 105 -0.82 18.32 14.00
N PRO A 106 -1.73 17.67 13.24
CA PRO A 106 -3.17 17.82 13.44
C PRO A 106 -3.54 17.53 14.89
N LYS A 107 -4.32 18.40 15.53
CA LYS A 107 -4.56 18.32 16.98
C LYS A 107 -6.01 18.59 17.38
N LEU A 108 -6.47 17.86 18.38
CA LEU A 108 -7.67 18.17 19.14
C LEU A 108 -7.26 18.86 20.45
N ILE A 109 -7.95 19.95 20.78
CA ILE A 109 -7.68 20.73 22.00
C ILE A 109 -8.77 20.45 23.03
N LEU A 110 -8.38 20.00 24.22
CA LEU A 110 -9.25 19.84 25.38
C LEU A 110 -9.22 21.09 26.25
N LEU A 111 -10.36 21.77 26.33
CA LEU A 111 -10.54 22.97 27.15
C LEU A 111 -10.68 22.59 28.63
N ALA A 112 -10.02 23.35 29.50
CA ALA A 112 -10.24 23.29 30.95
C ALA A 112 -11.44 24.15 31.36
N PRO A 113 -12.13 23.87 32.49
CA PRO A 113 -13.23 24.69 32.97
C PRO A 113 -12.89 26.20 32.98
N GLY A 114 -13.68 27.00 32.26
CA GLY A 114 -13.50 28.45 32.12
C GLY A 114 -12.64 28.89 30.94
N GLU A 115 -12.00 27.97 30.22
CA GLU A 115 -11.28 28.27 28.97
C GLU A 115 -12.22 28.43 27.78
N SER A 116 -11.74 29.16 26.79
CA SER A 116 -12.41 29.48 25.54
C SER A 116 -11.46 29.23 24.36
N ARG A 117 -11.99 29.28 23.13
CA ARG A 117 -11.15 29.14 21.93
C ARG A 117 -10.11 30.23 21.80
N SER A 118 -10.37 31.44 22.30
CA SER A 118 -9.43 32.56 22.25
C SER A 118 -8.17 32.31 23.06
N ASP A 119 -8.23 31.51 24.13
CA ASP A 119 -7.05 31.14 24.93
C ASP A 119 -6.06 30.26 24.15
N TRP A 120 -6.55 29.69 23.04
CA TRP A 120 -5.79 28.85 22.12
C TRP A 120 -5.61 29.51 20.75
N ALA A 121 -5.83 30.82 20.65
CA ALA A 121 -5.56 31.59 19.44
C ALA A 121 -4.09 31.43 19.03
N GLY A 122 -3.85 30.99 17.79
CA GLY A 122 -2.50 30.70 17.27
C GLY A 122 -2.16 29.21 17.17
N PHE A 123 -2.99 28.32 17.70
CA PHE A 123 -2.89 26.88 17.46
C PHE A 123 -3.90 26.44 16.42
N ASN A 124 -3.45 25.71 15.40
CA ASN A 124 -4.33 25.13 14.39
C ASN A 124 -4.99 23.86 14.95
N ALA A 125 -6.20 24.00 15.49
CA ALA A 125 -6.98 22.91 16.07
C ALA A 125 -7.98 22.34 15.06
N LEU A 126 -8.08 21.02 14.99
CA LEU A 126 -9.12 20.34 14.21
C LEU A 126 -10.50 20.44 14.86
N ALA A 127 -10.53 20.39 16.20
CA ALA A 127 -11.73 20.48 17.02
C ALA A 127 -11.37 20.85 18.46
N PHE A 128 -12.35 21.40 19.18
CA PHE A 128 -12.29 21.66 20.61
C PHE A 128 -13.18 20.68 21.38
N GLY A 129 -12.63 19.99 22.37
CA GLY A 129 -13.36 19.07 23.23
C GLY A 129 -13.39 19.54 24.70
N ALA A 130 -14.37 19.08 25.46
CA ALA A 130 -14.42 19.23 26.91
C ALA A 130 -15.07 17.99 27.55
N LEU A 131 -14.61 17.59 28.75
CA LEU A 131 -15.22 16.46 29.45
C LEU A 131 -16.64 16.75 29.97
N ALA A 132 -16.93 18.02 30.23
CA ALA A 132 -18.22 18.52 30.68
C ALA A 132 -18.65 19.72 29.83
N GLN A 133 -19.92 20.10 29.94
CA GLN A 133 -20.48 21.22 29.17
C GLN A 133 -19.67 22.50 29.39
N GLN A 134 -19.18 23.07 28.30
CA GLN A 134 -18.36 24.28 28.34
C GLN A 134 -18.53 25.12 27.08
N ALA A 135 -18.50 26.44 27.23
CA ALA A 135 -18.59 27.37 26.11
C ALA A 135 -17.41 27.19 25.14
N GLY A 136 -17.70 26.99 23.85
CA GLY A 136 -16.68 26.89 22.80
C GLY A 136 -16.17 25.47 22.51
N ALA A 137 -16.61 24.43 23.22
CA ALA A 137 -16.32 23.04 22.84
C ALA A 137 -17.27 22.54 21.74
N ASP A 138 -16.72 21.92 20.70
CA ASP A 138 -17.46 21.20 19.65
C ASP A 138 -17.94 19.83 20.14
N LEU A 139 -17.16 19.20 21.03
CA LEU A 139 -17.31 17.81 21.43
C LEU A 139 -17.37 17.71 22.96
N ILE A 140 -18.47 17.17 23.49
CA ILE A 140 -18.68 17.06 24.94
C ILE A 140 -18.65 15.60 25.38
N GLY A 141 -17.81 15.30 26.37
CA GLY A 141 -17.66 13.98 26.97
C GLY A 141 -16.57 13.12 26.33
N ALA A 142 -15.87 12.35 27.17
CA ALA A 142 -14.76 11.49 26.72
C ALA A 142 -15.15 10.49 25.60
N PRO A 143 -16.33 9.82 25.63
CA PRO A 143 -16.75 8.94 24.54
C PRO A 143 -16.88 9.70 23.21
N THR A 144 -17.65 10.79 23.19
CA THR A 144 -17.85 11.62 21.99
C THR A 144 -16.55 12.10 21.37
N ILE A 145 -15.61 12.56 22.21
CA ILE A 145 -14.29 13.02 21.75
C ILE A 145 -13.49 11.86 21.17
N THR A 146 -13.49 10.71 21.84
CA THR A 146 -12.77 9.51 21.39
C THR A 146 -13.34 8.98 20.08
N ASP A 147 -14.66 8.97 19.94
CA ASP A 147 -15.38 8.57 18.72
C ASP A 147 -15.02 9.46 17.55
N TRP A 148 -15.04 10.78 17.77
CA TRP A 148 -14.67 11.75 16.76
C TRP A 148 -13.20 11.60 16.33
N LEU A 149 -12.28 11.45 17.28
CA LEU A 149 -10.85 11.22 16.99
C LEU A 149 -10.63 9.93 16.22
N PHE A 150 -11.29 8.85 16.61
CA PHE A 150 -11.23 7.57 15.91
C PHE A 150 -11.73 7.72 14.48
N ASN A 151 -12.89 8.34 14.27
CA ASN A 151 -13.45 8.54 12.94
C ASN A 151 -12.56 9.44 12.07
N TYR A 152 -11.97 10.49 12.66
CA TYR A 152 -10.98 11.32 11.97
C TYR A 152 -9.79 10.48 11.51
N VAL A 153 -9.22 9.68 12.43
CA VAL A 153 -8.08 8.80 12.15
C VAL A 153 -8.44 7.79 11.06
N ILE A 154 -9.54 7.06 11.17
CA ILE A 154 -9.94 6.06 10.16
C ILE A 154 -10.19 6.72 8.81
N THR A 155 -10.89 7.86 8.77
CA THR A 155 -11.18 8.54 7.49
C THR A 155 -9.90 9.01 6.79
N HIS A 156 -8.93 9.54 7.55
CA HIS A 156 -7.68 10.05 7.00
C HIS A 156 -6.65 8.95 6.76
N TYR A 157 -6.64 7.90 7.58
CA TYR A 157 -5.87 6.68 7.36
C TYR A 157 -6.35 5.97 6.08
N GLN A 158 -7.67 5.83 5.88
CA GLN A 158 -8.22 5.26 4.65
C GLN A 158 -7.95 6.17 3.44
N LYS A 159 -8.02 7.51 3.58
CA LYS A 159 -7.59 8.43 2.51
C LYS A 159 -6.11 8.30 2.20
N GLU A 160 -5.26 8.06 3.20
CA GLU A 160 -3.83 7.80 3.05
C GLU A 160 -3.53 6.39 2.52
N GLU A 161 -4.33 5.37 2.80
CA GLU A 161 -4.28 4.06 2.10
C GLU A 161 -4.74 4.21 0.64
N THR A 162 -5.75 5.05 0.39
CA THR A 162 -6.19 5.40 -0.97
C THR A 162 -5.18 6.35 -1.67
N GLN A 163 -4.24 6.96 -0.94
CA GLN A 163 -3.13 7.79 -1.45
C GLN A 163 -1.75 7.13 -1.29
N MET A 164 -1.67 5.93 -0.70
CA MET A 164 -0.52 5.02 -0.73
C MET A 164 -0.70 4.01 -1.85
N SER A 165 -1.19 4.47 -3.01
CA SER A 165 -0.62 3.95 -4.24
C SER A 165 0.85 4.38 -4.24
N ASP A 166 1.76 3.42 -4.17
CA ASP A 166 3.11 3.48 -4.74
C ASP A 166 3.11 4.57 -5.84
N PRO A 167 3.84 5.70 -5.68
CA PRO A 167 3.57 6.95 -6.39
C PRO A 167 3.28 6.63 -7.83
N LEU A 168 2.04 6.84 -8.31
CA LEU A 168 1.58 6.35 -9.62
C LEU A 168 2.64 6.75 -10.64
N THR A 169 3.52 5.81 -10.97
CA THR A 169 4.82 6.15 -11.57
C THR A 169 4.62 6.77 -12.95
N HIS A 170 3.43 6.51 -13.51
CA HIS A 170 2.94 7.02 -14.77
C HIS A 170 2.28 8.41 -14.71
N PHE A 171 2.36 9.18 -13.63
CA PHE A 171 1.89 10.57 -13.62
C PHE A 171 3.00 11.57 -13.26
N ASN A 172 3.03 12.73 -13.94
CA ASN A 172 3.96 13.82 -13.66
C ASN A 172 3.43 14.78 -12.59
N ASP A 173 4.23 15.78 -12.22
CA ASP A 173 3.93 16.75 -11.16
C ASP A 173 2.73 17.67 -11.50
N GLN A 174 2.21 17.58 -12.72
CA GLN A 174 0.99 18.25 -13.18
C GLN A 174 -0.23 17.31 -13.20
N ASN A 175 -0.13 16.11 -12.62
CA ASN A 175 -1.15 15.05 -12.67
C ASN A 175 -1.52 14.62 -14.10
N ARG A 176 -0.55 14.60 -15.02
CA ARG A 176 -0.71 14.09 -16.40
C ARG A 176 0.09 12.83 -16.60
N ALA A 177 -0.36 11.98 -17.53
CA ALA A 177 0.33 10.74 -17.87
C ALA A 177 1.80 11.02 -18.30
N LYS A 178 2.73 10.21 -17.78
CA LYS A 178 4.14 10.18 -18.15
C LYS A 178 4.62 8.74 -18.28
N MET A 179 5.60 8.51 -19.14
CA MET A 179 6.39 7.28 -19.09
C MET A 179 7.42 7.42 -17.97
N VAL A 180 7.54 6.40 -17.12
CA VAL A 180 8.49 6.42 -15.99
C VAL A 180 9.92 6.48 -16.52
N ASP A 181 10.77 7.36 -15.99
CA ASP A 181 12.20 7.28 -16.28
C ASP A 181 12.82 6.06 -15.59
N VAL A 182 13.43 5.19 -16.38
CA VAL A 182 14.07 3.94 -15.95
C VAL A 182 15.59 3.94 -16.19
N THR A 183 16.17 5.09 -16.55
CA THR A 183 17.59 5.23 -16.92
C THR A 183 18.56 4.71 -15.85
N ALA A 184 18.27 4.97 -14.58
CA ALA A 184 19.13 4.54 -13.46
C ALA A 184 18.93 3.07 -13.04
N LYS A 185 17.95 2.35 -13.62
CA LYS A 185 17.68 0.95 -13.26
C LYS A 185 18.69 0.03 -13.94
N GLN A 186 19.08 -1.04 -13.24
CA GLN A 186 19.96 -2.05 -13.79
C GLN A 186 19.23 -2.97 -14.78
N VAL A 187 19.96 -3.40 -15.81
CA VAL A 187 19.49 -4.40 -16.77
C VAL A 187 19.56 -5.79 -16.11
N THR A 188 18.42 -6.46 -16.00
CA THR A 188 18.31 -7.81 -15.43
C THR A 188 17.53 -8.73 -16.37
N ALA A 189 17.71 -10.05 -16.23
CA ALA A 189 16.81 -11.01 -16.86
C ALA A 189 15.42 -10.88 -16.23
N ARG A 190 14.38 -10.99 -17.06
CA ARG A 190 12.98 -10.82 -16.64
C ARG A 190 12.09 -11.78 -17.41
N THR A 191 11.14 -12.38 -16.72
CA THR A 191 10.12 -13.25 -17.30
C THR A 191 8.74 -12.83 -16.80
N ALA A 192 7.71 -12.98 -17.62
CA ALA A 192 6.33 -12.88 -17.19
C ALA A 192 5.51 -13.95 -17.90
N THR A 193 4.62 -14.60 -17.15
CA THR A 193 3.68 -15.60 -17.64
C THR A 193 2.27 -15.10 -17.37
N ALA A 194 1.43 -15.03 -18.40
CA ALA A 194 0.02 -14.69 -18.29
C ALA A 194 -0.83 -15.83 -18.83
N THR A 195 -2.08 -15.92 -18.35
CA THR A 195 -3.04 -16.91 -18.84
C THR A 195 -4.42 -16.28 -19.03
N GLY A 196 -5.29 -16.96 -19.75
CA GLY A 196 -6.69 -16.61 -19.94
C GLY A 196 -7.45 -17.70 -20.67
N THR A 197 -8.78 -17.65 -20.60
CA THR A 197 -9.63 -18.68 -21.19
C THR A 197 -10.63 -18.10 -22.19
N ILE A 198 -11.04 -18.93 -23.15
CA ILE A 198 -12.17 -18.66 -24.02
C ILE A 198 -13.13 -19.85 -23.98
N ARG A 199 -14.36 -19.60 -23.53
CA ARG A 199 -15.45 -20.58 -23.50
C ARG A 199 -16.29 -20.45 -24.76
N MET A 200 -16.71 -21.57 -25.32
CA MET A 200 -17.46 -21.69 -26.57
C MET A 200 -18.48 -22.83 -26.49
N GLN A 201 -19.26 -23.05 -27.55
CA GLN A 201 -20.06 -24.26 -27.68
C GLN A 201 -19.16 -25.49 -27.88
N PRO A 202 -19.51 -26.68 -27.33
CA PRO A 202 -18.72 -27.90 -27.55
C PRO A 202 -18.49 -28.22 -29.04
N ALA A 203 -19.52 -28.04 -29.87
CA ALA A 203 -19.41 -28.24 -31.32
C ALA A 203 -18.42 -27.28 -32.01
N THR A 204 -18.11 -26.14 -31.40
CA THR A 204 -17.07 -25.21 -31.89
C THR A 204 -15.69 -25.79 -31.60
N LEU A 205 -15.47 -26.28 -30.38
CA LEU A 205 -14.22 -26.92 -29.97
C LEU A 205 -13.91 -28.16 -30.81
N ASP A 206 -14.92 -29.01 -31.05
CA ASP A 206 -14.80 -30.20 -31.92
C ASP A 206 -14.29 -29.83 -33.33
N ARG A 207 -14.77 -28.71 -33.89
CA ARG A 207 -14.35 -28.26 -35.22
C ARG A 207 -12.93 -27.70 -35.22
N ILE A 208 -12.50 -27.07 -34.13
CA ILE A 208 -11.12 -26.62 -33.93
C ILE A 208 -10.20 -27.85 -33.92
N HIS A 209 -10.49 -28.86 -33.10
CA HIS A 209 -9.71 -30.11 -33.04
C HIS A 209 -9.68 -30.83 -34.39
N ALA A 210 -10.80 -30.89 -35.09
CA ALA A 210 -10.89 -31.53 -36.40
C ALA A 210 -10.22 -30.72 -37.53
N GLY A 211 -9.79 -29.48 -37.29
CA GLY A 211 -9.21 -28.61 -38.31
C GLY A 211 -10.19 -28.25 -39.44
N THR A 212 -11.50 -28.32 -39.19
CA THR A 212 -12.55 -28.12 -40.22
C THR A 212 -13.08 -26.68 -40.29
N MET A 213 -12.41 -25.76 -39.61
CA MET A 213 -12.75 -24.34 -39.63
C MET A 213 -12.45 -23.74 -41.00
N LYS A 214 -13.44 -23.07 -41.60
CA LYS A 214 -13.31 -22.47 -42.95
C LYS A 214 -12.14 -21.49 -43.09
N LYS A 215 -11.75 -20.87 -41.98
CA LYS A 215 -10.66 -19.89 -41.93
C LYS A 215 -9.26 -20.51 -41.77
N GLY A 216 -9.16 -21.84 -41.67
CA GLY A 216 -7.91 -22.56 -41.49
C GLY A 216 -7.63 -22.92 -40.02
N ASP A 217 -6.36 -23.19 -39.73
CA ASP A 217 -5.90 -23.59 -38.40
C ASP A 217 -6.04 -22.43 -37.40
N VAL A 218 -6.98 -22.58 -36.47
CA VAL A 218 -7.33 -21.55 -35.49
C VAL A 218 -6.19 -21.30 -34.51
N LEU A 219 -5.59 -22.35 -33.97
CA LEU A 219 -4.58 -22.23 -32.91
C LEU A 219 -3.26 -21.71 -33.47
N ALA A 220 -2.87 -22.16 -34.67
CA ALA A 220 -1.67 -21.66 -35.34
C ALA A 220 -1.77 -20.15 -35.65
N VAL A 221 -2.92 -19.70 -36.18
CA VAL A 221 -3.15 -18.27 -36.45
C VAL A 221 -3.21 -17.46 -35.16
N ALA A 222 -3.87 -17.97 -34.12
CA ALA A 222 -3.93 -17.32 -32.81
C ALA A 222 -2.56 -17.19 -32.15
N GLN A 223 -1.71 -18.21 -32.25
CA GLN A 223 -0.33 -18.18 -31.75
C GLN A 223 0.51 -17.10 -32.42
N VAL A 224 0.45 -16.99 -33.75
CA VAL A 224 1.15 -15.94 -34.50
C VAL A 224 0.65 -14.56 -34.08
N ALA A 225 -0.67 -14.39 -33.94
CA ALA A 225 -1.27 -13.13 -33.51
C ALA A 225 -0.81 -12.72 -32.10
N GLY A 226 -0.77 -13.65 -31.14
CA GLY A 226 -0.25 -13.40 -29.80
C GLY A 226 1.23 -12.99 -29.78
N ILE A 227 2.07 -13.68 -30.56
CA ILE A 227 3.50 -13.34 -30.70
C ILE A 227 3.68 -11.95 -31.31
N MET A 228 2.87 -11.61 -32.33
CA MET A 228 2.89 -10.27 -32.93
C MET A 228 2.44 -9.21 -31.92
N ALA A 229 1.38 -9.47 -31.16
CA ALA A 229 0.84 -8.55 -30.18
C ALA A 229 1.86 -8.20 -29.08
N ALA A 230 2.55 -9.20 -28.52
CA ALA A 230 3.62 -8.98 -27.55
C ALA A 230 4.68 -8.00 -28.06
N LYS A 231 5.09 -8.13 -29.33
CA LYS A 231 6.07 -7.24 -29.97
C LYS A 231 5.52 -5.83 -30.27
N GLN A 232 4.20 -5.65 -30.26
CA GLN A 232 3.54 -4.37 -30.52
C GLN A 232 3.04 -3.68 -29.24
N THR A 233 3.39 -4.22 -28.06
CA THR A 233 2.86 -3.75 -26.77
C THR A 233 3.05 -2.26 -26.54
N SER A 234 4.25 -1.73 -26.77
CA SER A 234 4.54 -0.30 -26.59
C SER A 234 3.84 0.62 -27.59
N ASN A 235 3.35 0.08 -28.72
CA ASN A 235 2.55 0.84 -29.68
C ASN A 235 1.08 0.94 -29.26
N LEU A 236 0.61 0.00 -28.44
CA LEU A 236 -0.79 -0.11 -28.04
C LEU A 236 -1.04 0.40 -26.62
N ILE A 237 -0.09 0.21 -25.70
CA ILE A 237 -0.22 0.60 -24.30
C ILE A 237 0.59 1.88 -24.07
N PRO A 238 -0.07 3.04 -23.87
CA PRO A 238 0.56 4.35 -24.08
C PRO A 238 1.84 4.61 -23.29
N MET A 239 1.93 4.12 -22.04
CA MET A 239 3.04 4.43 -21.13
C MET A 239 4.03 3.27 -20.97
N CYS A 240 3.92 2.20 -21.77
CA CYS A 240 4.88 1.11 -21.79
C CYS A 240 6.17 1.51 -22.51
N HIS A 241 7.31 1.14 -21.96
CA HIS A 241 8.61 1.30 -22.62
C HIS A 241 8.71 0.40 -23.85
N LEU A 242 9.56 0.78 -24.80
CA LEU A 242 9.97 -0.12 -25.87
C LEU A 242 10.99 -1.13 -25.31
N ILE A 243 10.64 -2.42 -25.29
CA ILE A 243 11.46 -3.49 -24.71
C ILE A 243 11.95 -4.44 -25.80
N PRO A 244 13.27 -4.72 -25.89
CA PRO A 244 13.78 -5.76 -26.78
C PRO A 244 13.45 -7.15 -26.21
N LEU A 245 12.40 -7.78 -26.71
CA LEU A 245 11.97 -9.11 -26.28
C LEU A 245 12.94 -10.17 -26.81
N THR A 246 13.32 -11.12 -25.96
CA THR A 246 14.28 -12.19 -26.29
C THR A 246 13.61 -13.56 -26.44
N GLY A 247 12.36 -13.71 -26.00
CA GLY A 247 11.58 -14.92 -26.19
C GLY A 247 10.10 -14.69 -25.92
N ILE A 248 9.25 -15.29 -26.72
CA ILE A 248 7.79 -15.31 -26.56
C ILE A 248 7.35 -16.72 -26.93
N ASP A 249 6.60 -17.38 -26.05
CA ASP A 249 5.99 -18.68 -26.33
C ASP A 249 4.55 -18.71 -25.83
N ILE A 250 3.69 -19.45 -26.51
CA ILE A 250 2.26 -19.54 -26.21
C ILE A 250 1.84 -21.00 -26.28
N HIS A 251 1.26 -21.49 -25.20
CA HIS A 251 0.72 -22.84 -25.08
C HIS A 251 -0.80 -22.82 -24.96
N PHE A 252 -1.43 -23.84 -25.51
CA PHE A 252 -2.86 -24.07 -25.41
C PHE A 252 -3.14 -25.36 -24.67
N THR A 253 -4.13 -25.32 -23.80
CA THR A 253 -4.78 -26.52 -23.22
C THR A 253 -6.29 -26.34 -23.35
N ASP A 254 -7.04 -27.43 -23.26
CA ASP A 254 -8.50 -27.37 -23.20
C ASP A 254 -9.05 -28.40 -22.23
N ASN A 255 -10.31 -28.22 -21.83
CA ASN A 255 -11.01 -29.14 -20.94
C ASN A 255 -11.71 -30.30 -21.67
N ASN A 256 -11.49 -30.46 -22.99
CA ASN A 256 -12.20 -31.37 -23.90
C ASN A 256 -13.74 -31.25 -23.82
N GLN A 257 -14.26 -30.09 -23.40
CA GLN A 257 -15.70 -29.84 -23.30
C GLN A 257 -16.07 -28.59 -24.07
N ASP A 258 -15.57 -27.43 -23.64
CA ASP A 258 -16.08 -26.14 -24.10
C ASP A 258 -15.11 -24.98 -23.92
N THR A 259 -13.91 -25.20 -23.37
CA THR A 259 -13.02 -24.12 -22.95
C THR A 259 -11.58 -24.38 -23.38
N ILE A 260 -10.99 -23.40 -24.06
CA ILE A 260 -9.55 -23.34 -24.37
C ILE A 260 -8.88 -22.36 -23.39
N THR A 261 -7.76 -22.76 -22.82
CA THR A 261 -6.85 -21.92 -22.04
C THR A 261 -5.63 -21.59 -22.88
N ALA A 262 -5.26 -20.32 -22.96
CA ALA A 262 -4.01 -19.87 -23.57
C ALA A 262 -3.08 -19.32 -22.48
N THR A 263 -1.83 -19.78 -22.48
CA THR A 263 -0.79 -19.31 -21.55
C THR A 263 0.40 -18.79 -22.35
N ALA A 264 0.77 -17.53 -22.13
CA ALA A 264 1.88 -16.88 -22.81
C ALA A 264 3.01 -16.57 -21.83
N THR A 265 4.24 -16.93 -22.20
CA THR A 265 5.46 -16.61 -21.44
C THR A 265 6.35 -15.70 -22.27
N VAL A 266 6.69 -14.53 -21.74
CA VAL A 266 7.54 -13.52 -22.39
C VAL A 266 8.81 -13.31 -21.58
N LYS A 267 9.95 -13.20 -22.27
CA LYS A 267 11.28 -13.04 -21.70
C LYS A 267 12.00 -11.83 -22.29
N THR A 268 12.78 -11.15 -21.46
CA THR A 268 13.72 -10.10 -21.88
C THR A 268 14.94 -10.04 -20.95
N LYS A 269 15.95 -9.28 -21.37
CA LYS A 269 17.01 -8.77 -20.51
C LYS A 269 17.00 -7.24 -20.59
N HIS A 270 16.30 -6.59 -19.66
CA HIS A 270 16.08 -5.14 -19.71
C HIS A 270 15.85 -4.51 -18.32
N VAL A 271 15.63 -3.20 -18.29
CA VAL A 271 15.48 -2.39 -17.05
C VAL A 271 14.06 -2.38 -16.47
N THR A 272 13.08 -2.88 -17.22
CA THR A 272 11.66 -2.95 -16.82
C THR A 272 11.04 -4.30 -17.19
N GLY A 273 9.97 -4.68 -16.49
CA GLY A 273 9.26 -5.96 -16.64
C GLY A 273 8.51 -6.11 -17.97
N VAL A 274 8.03 -7.33 -18.24
CA VAL A 274 7.31 -7.73 -19.46
C VAL A 274 5.91 -8.27 -19.18
N GLU A 275 5.31 -7.84 -18.07
CA GLU A 275 3.98 -8.27 -17.62
C GLU A 275 2.91 -7.92 -18.67
N ILE A 276 3.01 -6.71 -19.24
CA ILE A 276 2.01 -6.20 -20.18
C ILE A 276 2.13 -6.92 -21.53
N GLU A 277 3.34 -7.26 -21.96
CA GLU A 277 3.59 -8.05 -23.17
C GLU A 277 2.95 -9.43 -23.07
N ALA A 278 3.07 -10.10 -21.92
CA ALA A 278 2.45 -11.40 -21.69
C ALA A 278 0.91 -11.30 -21.67
N LEU A 279 0.36 -10.30 -20.98
CA LEU A 279 -1.09 -10.07 -20.91
C LEU A 279 -1.68 -9.74 -22.28
N LEU A 280 -1.01 -8.89 -23.07
CA LEU A 280 -1.47 -8.51 -24.39
C LEU A 280 -1.38 -9.69 -25.39
N ALA A 281 -0.35 -10.53 -25.26
CA ALA A 281 -0.22 -11.76 -26.04
C ALA A 281 -1.43 -12.68 -25.82
N VAL A 282 -1.80 -12.95 -24.57
CA VAL A 282 -2.96 -13.77 -24.21
C VAL A 282 -4.25 -13.16 -24.75
N GLN A 283 -4.50 -11.88 -24.48
CA GLN A 283 -5.74 -11.22 -24.93
C GLN A 283 -5.91 -11.28 -26.44
N THR A 284 -4.84 -11.00 -27.19
CA THR A 284 -4.90 -11.01 -28.65
C THR A 284 -5.02 -12.43 -29.20
N THR A 285 -4.40 -13.41 -28.54
CA THR A 285 -4.56 -14.83 -28.88
C THR A 285 -6.01 -15.26 -28.75
N LEU A 286 -6.65 -15.00 -27.60
CA LEU A 286 -8.04 -15.36 -27.34
C LEU A 286 -9.01 -14.60 -28.27
N LEU A 287 -8.74 -13.31 -28.52
CA LEU A 287 -9.51 -12.52 -29.49
C LEU A 287 -9.39 -13.06 -30.91
N THR A 288 -8.22 -13.60 -31.28
CA THR A 288 -8.01 -14.21 -32.60
C THR A 288 -8.77 -15.52 -32.71
N ILE A 289 -8.78 -16.37 -31.66
CA ILE A 289 -9.67 -17.55 -31.62
C ILE A 289 -11.12 -17.11 -31.81
N TYR A 290 -11.56 -16.05 -31.13
CA TYR A 290 -12.89 -15.49 -31.30
C TYR A 290 -13.15 -15.11 -32.77
N ASP A 291 -12.25 -14.35 -33.40
CA ASP A 291 -12.41 -13.91 -34.79
C ASP A 291 -12.54 -15.09 -35.78
N MET A 292 -11.74 -16.13 -35.54
CA MET A 292 -11.70 -17.35 -36.35
C MET A 292 -12.98 -18.19 -36.21
N CYS A 293 -13.65 -18.13 -35.06
CA CYS A 293 -14.81 -18.97 -34.74
C CYS A 293 -16.17 -18.24 -34.77
N LYS A 294 -16.21 -16.90 -34.74
CA LYS A 294 -17.46 -16.11 -34.63
C LYS A 294 -18.53 -16.35 -35.71
N ALA A 295 -18.17 -16.97 -36.82
CA ALA A 295 -19.11 -17.29 -37.88
C ALA A 295 -20.08 -18.42 -37.49
N ILE A 296 -19.64 -19.34 -36.62
CA ILE A 296 -20.41 -20.49 -36.16
C ILE A 296 -20.84 -20.36 -34.70
N ASP A 297 -20.12 -19.56 -33.92
CA ASP A 297 -20.39 -19.34 -32.51
C ASP A 297 -20.09 -17.89 -32.11
N ARG A 298 -21.13 -17.08 -31.97
CA ARG A 298 -20.97 -15.67 -31.52
C ARG A 298 -21.02 -15.52 -30.01
N GLY A 299 -21.43 -16.58 -29.30
CA GLY A 299 -21.65 -16.57 -27.85
C GLY A 299 -20.40 -16.86 -27.03
N MET A 300 -19.23 -16.95 -27.68
CA MET A 300 -17.97 -17.20 -26.98
C MET A 300 -17.66 -16.10 -25.97
N VAL A 301 -17.06 -16.48 -24.84
CA VAL A 301 -16.71 -15.56 -23.75
C VAL A 301 -15.23 -15.70 -23.44
N ILE A 302 -14.51 -14.58 -23.51
CA ILE A 302 -13.13 -14.48 -23.04
C ILE A 302 -13.17 -14.10 -21.56
N ASP A 303 -12.46 -14.84 -20.71
CA ASP A 303 -12.49 -14.65 -19.27
C ASP A 303 -11.12 -14.99 -18.62
N ASN A 304 -11.00 -14.70 -17.32
CA ASN A 304 -9.87 -15.08 -16.47
C ASN A 304 -8.50 -14.69 -17.04
N VAL A 305 -8.39 -13.54 -17.72
CA VAL A 305 -7.11 -13.03 -18.19
C VAL A 305 -6.35 -12.40 -17.03
N HIS A 306 -5.21 -12.97 -16.65
CA HIS A 306 -4.39 -12.47 -15.54
C HIS A 306 -2.92 -12.88 -15.66
N LEU A 307 -2.07 -12.20 -14.89
CA LEU A 307 -0.67 -12.57 -14.71
C LEU A 307 -0.60 -13.77 -13.76
N VAL A 308 0.09 -14.84 -14.17
CA VAL A 308 0.32 -16.05 -13.37
C VAL A 308 1.59 -15.94 -12.56
N GLU A 309 2.66 -15.45 -13.19
CA GLU A 309 3.98 -15.39 -12.57
C GLU A 309 4.79 -14.26 -13.21
N LYS A 310 5.66 -13.63 -12.44
CA LYS A 310 6.77 -12.87 -13.00
C LYS A 310 8.02 -13.05 -12.17
N ASP A 311 9.17 -12.91 -12.83
CA ASP A 311 10.46 -12.94 -12.18
C ASP A 311 11.37 -11.80 -12.66
N GLY A 312 12.23 -11.34 -11.75
CA GLY A 312 13.26 -10.35 -12.02
C GLY A 312 12.88 -8.89 -11.75
N GLY A 313 13.91 -8.09 -11.44
CA GLY A 313 13.77 -6.68 -11.06
C GLY A 313 13.57 -6.45 -9.56
N LYS A 314 13.40 -5.18 -9.19
CA LYS A 314 13.35 -4.76 -7.78
C LYS A 314 12.18 -5.38 -7.00
N SER A 315 11.03 -5.60 -7.65
CA SER A 315 9.84 -6.16 -7.00
C SER A 315 9.97 -7.65 -6.67
N GLY A 316 11.05 -8.31 -7.12
CA GLY A 316 11.22 -9.74 -6.93
C GLY A 316 10.24 -10.59 -7.74
N HIS A 317 10.21 -11.87 -7.36
CA HIS A 317 9.32 -12.88 -7.91
C HIS A 317 7.89 -12.67 -7.41
N PHE A 318 6.93 -12.93 -8.28
CA PHE A 318 5.50 -12.92 -7.96
C PHE A 318 4.87 -14.17 -8.55
N GLN A 319 3.99 -14.79 -7.78
CA GLN A 319 3.16 -15.90 -8.21
C GLN A 319 1.71 -15.65 -7.81
N PHE A 320 0.80 -15.81 -8.77
CA PHE A 320 -0.62 -15.57 -8.59
C PHE A 320 -1.21 -16.59 -7.62
N GLY A 321 -1.91 -16.10 -6.59
CA GLY A 321 -2.53 -16.92 -5.56
C GLY A 321 -1.65 -17.20 -4.34
N GLU A 322 -0.37 -16.80 -4.35
CA GLU A 322 0.48 -16.80 -3.15
C GLU A 322 0.41 -15.43 -2.45
N ALA A 323 0.22 -15.44 -1.12
CA ALA A 323 0.32 -14.21 -0.33
C ALA A 323 1.78 -13.72 -0.37
N PRO A 324 2.03 -12.40 -0.50
CA PRO A 324 3.39 -11.89 -0.55
C PRO A 324 4.13 -12.29 0.74
N GLU A 325 5.25 -13.01 0.59
CA GLU A 325 6.12 -13.33 1.72
C GLU A 325 6.56 -12.03 2.39
N SER A 326 6.21 -11.87 3.66
CA SER A 326 6.71 -10.79 4.50
C SER A 326 8.24 -10.94 4.57
N GLN A 327 8.96 -10.04 3.91
CA GLN A 327 10.42 -9.98 4.01
C GLN A 327 10.79 -9.73 5.47
N ALA A 328 11.47 -10.71 6.06
CA ALA A 328 11.97 -10.72 7.44
C ALA A 328 13.26 -9.89 7.60
#